data_AF-A0A414HA53-F1
#
_entry.id   AF-A0A414HA53-F1
#
_cell.length_a   1.000
_cell.length_b   1.000
_cell.length_c   1.000
_cell.angle_alpha   90.00
_cell.angle_beta   90.00
_cell.angle_gamma   90.00
#
_symmetry.space_group_name_H-M   'P 1'
#
loop_
_entity.id
_entity.type
_entity.pdbx_description
1 polymer ?
#
loop_
_entity_poly.entity_id
_entity_poly.type
_entity_poly.pdbx_seq_one_letter_code
_entity_poly.pdbx_strand_id
1 'polypeptide(L)'
;MRPSFDNIRRQDGGGNEYWSSRDLCAAMGYSAYWKFQRVIDKAIKVAGEKGMNVDDHFNQTVDMVRIGSGSFRKVNIFRLSRMACMIVAENADVKKVLVQQARDYFTRTISTNELMQNSLNSNILLYKTAQGEVRIEVIFNSETFWMSQKRMADLFGVDVRTVNYHLGQIYETGELTKEATIRKIGIIQSEGKRDVERTPLFYNLDAIIAVGYRVNSYQATQFRIWATSVLKEFIIKGYALDDERLKQGKHFGKDYFDDLLERIREIRTSERRYYQKITDIYAECSADYDPKSDCTKLFFKMVQNMMHLAVTHRTAAEIVYERADSEMPHMGLTTWKKAPDGRVQKSDTIVAKNYLSDKEVLELNGITNAFLEFAEQRAQRHIITTMADWKQRLEQFLATMDYQAQDSAGKVSQEEAREKAYGEYEKYKVIQDRSFISDFDRFNDGDKLLPFDINPDKE
;
A
#
# COMPACT_ATOMS: atom_id res chain seq x y z
N MET A 1 1.93 22.80 -27.62
CA MET A 1 1.88 21.77 -28.70
C MET A 1 2.07 20.42 -28.03
N ARG A 2 1.05 19.54 -28.00
CA ARG A 2 1.18 18.21 -27.39
C ARG A 2 2.21 17.39 -28.20
N PRO A 3 3.22 16.75 -27.60
CA PRO A 3 4.10 15.86 -28.35
C PRO A 3 3.24 14.67 -28.81
N SER A 4 3.12 14.53 -30.12
CA SER A 4 2.24 13.58 -30.77
C SER A 4 2.97 12.26 -30.92
N PHE A 5 2.76 11.34 -29.97
CA PHE A 5 3.14 9.93 -30.15
C PHE A 5 2.40 9.30 -31.35
N ASP A 6 1.27 9.90 -31.79
CA ASP A 6 0.62 9.57 -33.06
C ASP A 6 1.47 9.93 -34.29
N ASN A 7 2.24 11.02 -34.26
CA ASN A 7 3.04 11.49 -35.41
C ASN A 7 4.24 10.58 -35.71
N ILE A 8 4.70 9.83 -34.71
CA ILE A 8 5.80 8.87 -34.85
C ILE A 8 5.29 7.41 -34.97
N ARG A 9 3.97 7.22 -34.99
CA ARG A 9 3.34 5.92 -35.26
C ARG A 9 3.50 5.58 -36.74
N ARG A 10 3.91 4.35 -37.02
CA ARG A 10 4.07 3.81 -38.37
C ARG A 10 3.28 2.52 -38.51
N GLN A 11 3.06 2.07 -39.75
CA GLN A 11 2.48 0.77 -40.04
C GLN A 11 3.47 -0.08 -40.83
N ASP A 12 3.53 -1.37 -40.54
CA ASP A 12 4.33 -2.33 -41.30
C ASP A 12 3.58 -2.80 -42.57
N GLY A 13 4.23 -3.66 -43.36
CA GLY A 13 3.64 -4.20 -44.59
C GLY A 13 2.41 -5.10 -44.37
N GLY A 14 2.14 -5.52 -43.13
CA GLY A 14 0.97 -6.28 -42.73
C GLY A 14 -0.15 -5.42 -42.11
N GLY A 15 0.04 -4.10 -42.03
CA GLY A 15 -0.91 -3.16 -41.42
C GLY A 15 -0.80 -3.04 -39.90
N ASN A 16 0.18 -3.68 -39.26
CA ASN A 16 0.37 -3.58 -37.81
C ASN A 16 1.06 -2.27 -37.45
N GLU A 17 0.58 -1.63 -36.39
CA GLU A 17 1.14 -0.37 -35.91
C GLU A 17 2.41 -0.60 -35.09
N TYR A 18 3.44 0.22 -35.32
CA TYR A 18 4.68 0.18 -34.57
C TYR A 18 5.29 1.57 -34.37
N TRP A 19 6.16 1.67 -33.37
CA TRP A 19 7.01 2.82 -33.11
C TRP A 19 8.48 2.43 -33.22
N SER A 20 9.30 3.26 -33.86
CA SER A 20 10.74 3.06 -33.84
C SER A 20 11.29 3.44 -32.46
N SER A 21 12.10 2.57 -31.87
CA SER A 21 12.86 2.85 -30.64
C SER A 21 13.65 4.16 -30.69
N ARG A 22 14.12 4.62 -31.86
CA ARG A 22 14.82 5.91 -31.98
C ARG A 22 13.89 7.10 -31.93
N ASP A 23 12.76 7.02 -32.60
CA ASP A 23 11.74 8.08 -32.56
C ASP A 23 11.15 8.17 -31.15
N LEU A 24 10.91 7.01 -30.52
CA LEU A 24 10.45 6.93 -29.12
C LEU A 24 11.49 7.49 -28.13
N CYS A 25 12.78 7.19 -28.33
CA CYS A 25 13.89 7.75 -27.53
C CYS A 25 13.85 9.29 -27.53
N ALA A 26 13.70 9.89 -28.72
CA ALA A 26 13.62 11.34 -28.87
C ALA A 26 12.33 11.90 -28.23
N ALA A 27 11.18 11.27 -28.50
CA ALA A 27 9.89 11.68 -27.97
C ALA A 27 9.81 11.61 -26.43
N MET A 28 10.53 10.68 -25.80
CA MET A 28 10.60 10.51 -24.34
C MET A 28 11.70 11.37 -23.68
N GLY A 29 12.42 12.20 -24.43
CA GLY A 29 13.39 13.15 -23.87
C GLY A 29 14.73 12.53 -23.47
N TYR A 30 15.19 11.49 -24.17
CA TYR A 30 16.54 10.94 -24.02
C TYR A 30 17.48 11.54 -25.07
N SER A 31 18.54 12.19 -24.59
CA SER A 31 19.54 12.84 -25.46
C SER A 31 20.50 11.87 -26.15
N ALA A 32 20.60 10.63 -25.66
CA ALA A 32 21.50 9.62 -26.21
C ALA A 32 20.85 8.24 -26.22
N TYR A 33 20.86 7.59 -27.40
CA TYR A 33 20.21 6.30 -27.61
C TYR A 33 20.75 5.19 -26.71
N TRP A 34 22.03 5.17 -26.36
CA TRP A 34 22.60 4.14 -25.48
C TRP A 34 22.01 4.15 -24.06
N LYS A 35 21.55 5.31 -23.56
CA LYS A 35 20.84 5.41 -22.27
C LYS A 35 19.45 4.79 -22.38
N PHE A 36 18.80 5.01 -23.52
CA PHE A 36 17.49 4.45 -23.81
C PHE A 36 17.55 2.95 -24.09
N GLN A 37 18.65 2.45 -24.67
CA GLN A 37 18.87 1.02 -24.90
C GLN A 37 18.78 0.23 -23.59
N ARG A 38 19.37 0.74 -22.50
CA ARG A 38 19.24 0.11 -21.17
C ARG A 38 17.79 0.01 -20.67
N VAL A 39 16.95 0.99 -21.02
CA VAL A 39 15.52 0.98 -20.69
C VAL A 39 14.79 -0.08 -21.51
N ILE A 40 15.13 -0.19 -22.81
CA ILE A 40 14.59 -1.23 -23.69
C ILE A 40 15.00 -2.61 -23.19
N ASP A 41 16.27 -2.82 -22.82
CA ASP A 41 16.76 -4.12 -22.33
C ASP A 41 16.02 -4.54 -21.04
N LYS A 42 15.76 -3.57 -20.14
CA LYS A 42 14.94 -3.79 -18.93
C LYS A 42 13.49 -4.12 -19.30
N ALA A 43 12.90 -3.42 -20.26
CA ALA A 43 11.54 -3.66 -20.72
C ALA A 43 11.37 -5.04 -21.36
N ILE A 44 12.35 -5.49 -22.15
CA ILE A 44 12.41 -6.84 -22.72
C ILE A 44 12.42 -7.90 -21.61
N LYS A 45 13.28 -7.71 -20.59
CA LYS A 45 13.34 -8.62 -19.45
C LYS A 45 11.99 -8.72 -18.73
N VAL A 46 11.36 -7.58 -18.45
CA VAL A 46 10.05 -7.51 -17.80
C VAL A 46 8.96 -8.17 -18.67
N ALA A 47 9.00 -7.99 -19.99
CA ALA A 47 8.06 -8.64 -20.90
C ALA A 47 8.22 -10.17 -20.87
N GLY A 48 9.47 -10.67 -20.86
CA GLY A 48 9.76 -12.10 -20.72
C GLY A 48 9.32 -12.68 -19.37
N GLU A 49 9.57 -11.97 -18.26
CA GLU A 49 9.09 -12.36 -16.92
C GLU A 49 7.55 -12.41 -16.84
N LYS A 50 6.85 -11.58 -17.63
CA LYS A 50 5.39 -11.58 -17.78
C LYS A 50 4.85 -12.65 -18.74
N GLY A 51 5.72 -13.49 -19.32
CA GLY A 51 5.34 -14.56 -20.24
C GLY A 51 4.94 -14.07 -21.65
N MET A 52 5.25 -12.82 -22.00
CA MET A 52 4.99 -12.29 -23.35
C MET A 52 5.94 -12.89 -24.37
N ASN A 53 5.48 -13.10 -25.60
CA ASN A 53 6.38 -13.37 -26.72
C ASN A 53 7.15 -12.09 -27.08
N VAL A 54 8.43 -12.06 -26.74
CA VAL A 54 9.29 -10.87 -26.91
C VAL A 54 9.41 -10.47 -28.38
N ASP A 55 9.46 -11.42 -29.30
CA ASP A 55 9.66 -11.16 -30.72
C ASP A 55 8.46 -10.47 -31.38
N ASP A 56 7.25 -10.68 -30.84
CA ASP A 56 6.01 -10.02 -31.29
C ASP A 56 5.93 -8.54 -30.86
N HIS A 57 6.82 -8.11 -29.97
CA HIS A 57 6.75 -6.80 -29.32
C HIS A 57 8.01 -5.97 -29.49
N PHE A 58 9.18 -6.61 -29.50
CA PHE A 58 10.50 -6.00 -29.59
C PHE A 58 11.23 -6.54 -30.82
N ASN A 59 10.73 -6.21 -32.01
CA ASN A 59 11.30 -6.71 -33.26
C ASN A 59 12.56 -5.91 -33.63
N GLN A 60 13.72 -6.55 -33.56
CA GLN A 60 14.99 -5.94 -33.92
C GLN A 60 15.18 -5.89 -35.44
N THR A 61 15.44 -4.69 -35.97
CA THR A 61 15.65 -4.46 -37.40
C THR A 61 16.76 -3.44 -37.65
N VAL A 62 17.15 -3.28 -38.91
CA VAL A 62 18.17 -2.32 -39.35
C VAL A 62 17.49 -1.18 -40.09
N ASP A 63 17.75 0.06 -39.66
CA ASP A 63 17.24 1.26 -40.30
C ASP A 63 18.37 2.17 -40.79
N MET A 64 18.08 3.00 -41.78
CA MET A 64 19.03 3.94 -42.38
C MET A 64 18.84 5.32 -41.75
N VAL A 65 19.79 5.74 -40.91
CA VAL A 65 19.73 7.04 -40.23
C VAL A 65 20.65 8.03 -40.93
N ARG A 66 20.13 9.23 -41.24
CA ARG A 66 20.91 10.33 -41.81
C ARG A 66 21.84 10.91 -40.73
N ILE A 67 23.13 10.97 -41.03
CA ILE A 67 24.18 11.57 -40.19
C ILE A 67 24.31 13.06 -40.55
N GLY A 68 24.86 13.87 -39.64
CA GLY A 68 25.11 15.31 -39.84
C GLY A 68 25.94 15.69 -41.07
N SER A 69 26.61 14.74 -41.73
CA SER A 69 27.29 14.93 -43.02
C SER A 69 26.37 14.79 -44.25
N GLY A 70 25.09 14.48 -44.06
CA GLY A 70 24.13 14.17 -45.13
C GLY A 70 24.15 12.70 -45.59
N SER A 71 25.13 11.90 -45.16
CA SER A 71 25.25 10.46 -45.46
C SER A 71 24.34 9.61 -44.58
N PHE A 72 23.91 8.43 -45.06
CA PHE A 72 23.10 7.48 -44.28
C PHE A 72 23.97 6.37 -43.67
N ARG A 73 23.66 5.96 -42.44
CA ARG A 73 24.29 4.81 -41.77
C ARG A 73 23.24 3.80 -41.35
N LYS A 74 23.54 2.53 -41.58
CA LYS A 74 22.77 1.40 -41.05
C LYS A 74 22.93 1.34 -39.54
N VAL A 75 21.82 1.36 -38.82
CA VAL A 75 21.79 1.26 -37.36
C VAL A 75 20.72 0.29 -36.92
N ASN A 76 21.04 -0.54 -35.92
CA ASN A 76 20.07 -1.43 -35.30
C ASN A 76 19.06 -0.60 -34.49
N ILE A 77 17.78 -0.89 -34.69
CA ILE A 77 16.65 -0.33 -33.96
C ILE A 77 15.69 -1.44 -33.59
N PHE A 78 14.83 -1.19 -32.60
CA PHE A 78 13.62 -1.98 -32.39
C PHE A 78 12.41 -1.30 -33.03
N ARG A 79 11.57 -2.10 -33.70
CA ARG A 79 10.17 -1.78 -33.97
C ARG A 79 9.36 -2.29 -32.78
N LEU A 80 8.71 -1.37 -32.10
CA LEU A 80 8.03 -1.60 -30.84
C LEU A 80 6.53 -1.65 -31.10
N SER A 81 5.86 -2.71 -30.63
CA SER A 81 4.40 -2.74 -30.54
C SER A 81 3.90 -1.66 -29.57
N ARG A 82 2.61 -1.36 -29.59
CA ARG A 82 2.02 -0.43 -28.61
C ARG A 82 2.26 -0.91 -27.18
N MET A 83 2.10 -2.22 -26.94
CA MET A 83 2.40 -2.87 -25.67
C MET A 83 3.87 -2.68 -25.26
N ALA A 84 4.82 -2.90 -26.16
CA ALA A 84 6.23 -2.67 -25.89
C ALA A 84 6.51 -1.21 -25.51
N CYS A 85 5.87 -0.25 -26.17
CA CYS A 85 6.01 1.17 -25.84
C CYS A 85 5.53 1.50 -24.42
N MET A 86 4.42 0.89 -23.96
CA MET A 86 3.95 1.03 -22.59
C MET A 86 4.95 0.46 -21.59
N ILE A 87 5.43 -0.77 -21.81
CA ILE A 87 6.39 -1.42 -20.89
C ILE A 87 7.70 -0.61 -20.82
N VAL A 88 8.18 -0.08 -21.96
CA VAL A 88 9.33 0.83 -22.01
C VAL A 88 9.05 2.11 -21.21
N ALA A 89 7.86 2.70 -21.33
CA ALA A 89 7.49 3.89 -20.59
C ALA A 89 7.34 3.65 -19.07
N GLU A 90 6.84 2.50 -18.65
CA GLU A 90 6.75 2.09 -17.24
C GLU A 90 8.12 1.86 -16.60
N ASN A 91 9.11 1.43 -17.39
CA ASN A 91 10.46 1.11 -16.92
C ASN A 91 11.47 2.25 -17.11
N ALA A 92 11.05 3.37 -17.71
CA ALA A 92 11.85 4.57 -17.91
C ALA A 92 11.90 5.47 -16.66
N ASP A 93 12.81 6.47 -16.67
CA ASP A 93 12.94 7.45 -15.59
C ASP A 93 11.69 8.34 -15.47
N VAL A 94 10.88 8.07 -14.43
CA VAL A 94 9.62 8.77 -14.14
C VAL A 94 9.80 10.26 -13.82
N LYS A 95 11.02 10.72 -13.52
CA LYS A 95 11.31 12.15 -13.30
C LYS A 95 11.25 12.97 -14.58
N LYS A 96 11.28 12.33 -15.76
CA LYS A 96 11.14 13.01 -17.05
C LYS A 96 9.66 13.20 -17.38
N VAL A 97 9.24 14.46 -17.55
CA VAL A 97 7.86 14.82 -17.92
C VAL A 97 7.40 14.11 -19.22
N LEU A 98 8.28 13.97 -20.20
CA LEU A 98 7.98 13.30 -21.47
C LEU A 98 7.78 11.78 -21.32
N VAL A 99 8.38 11.16 -20.29
CA VAL A 99 8.14 9.75 -19.96
C VAL A 99 6.74 9.58 -19.37
N GLN A 100 6.31 10.50 -18.49
CA GLN A 100 4.95 10.48 -17.94
C GLN A 100 3.90 10.66 -19.04
N GLN A 101 4.13 11.57 -19.98
CA GLN A 101 3.25 11.75 -21.15
C GLN A 101 3.18 10.50 -22.04
N ALA A 102 4.31 9.80 -22.23
CA ALA A 102 4.32 8.52 -22.93
C ALA A 102 3.48 7.46 -22.19
N ARG A 103 3.63 7.36 -20.86
CA ARG A 103 2.84 6.44 -20.04
C ARG A 103 1.35 6.71 -20.18
N ASP A 104 0.93 7.96 -20.06
CA ASP A 104 -0.48 8.34 -20.17
C ASP A 104 -1.04 8.05 -21.57
N TYR A 105 -0.26 8.36 -22.61
CA TYR A 105 -0.67 8.12 -23.99
C TYR A 105 -0.83 6.62 -24.29
N PHE A 106 0.20 5.81 -24.02
CA PHE A 106 0.15 4.37 -24.33
C PHE A 106 -0.85 3.64 -23.45
N THR A 107 -1.00 4.01 -22.17
CA THR A 107 -2.04 3.43 -21.30
C THR A 107 -3.45 3.71 -21.79
N ARG A 108 -3.72 4.92 -22.34
CA ARG A 108 -5.06 5.28 -22.84
C ARG A 108 -5.39 4.72 -24.22
N THR A 109 -4.36 4.43 -25.02
CA THR A 109 -4.52 3.99 -26.41
C THR A 109 -4.42 2.48 -26.59
N ILE A 110 -3.85 1.76 -25.61
CA ILE A 110 -3.87 0.30 -25.62
C ILE A 110 -5.29 -0.17 -25.33
N SER A 111 -5.83 -0.99 -26.23
CA SER A 111 -7.12 -1.62 -26.01
C SER A 111 -7.02 -2.69 -24.92
N THR A 112 -8.11 -2.89 -24.17
CA THR A 112 -8.18 -3.95 -23.16
C THR A 112 -7.86 -5.34 -23.75
N ASN A 113 -8.21 -5.57 -25.03
CA ASN A 113 -7.89 -6.81 -25.74
C ASN A 113 -6.38 -7.01 -25.94
N GLU A 114 -5.67 -5.94 -26.30
CA GLU A 114 -4.21 -5.93 -26.52
C GLU A 114 -3.46 -6.02 -25.17
N LEU A 115 -4.03 -5.50 -24.08
CA LEU A 115 -3.56 -5.77 -22.72
C LEU A 115 -3.70 -7.25 -22.36
N MET A 116 -4.83 -7.87 -22.72
CA MET A 116 -5.14 -9.24 -22.34
C MET A 116 -4.36 -10.27 -23.10
N GLN A 117 -4.22 -10.16 -24.43
CA GLN A 117 -3.40 -11.09 -25.23
C GLN A 117 -1.96 -11.16 -24.72
N ASN A 118 -1.44 -10.03 -24.25
CA ASN A 118 -0.07 -9.91 -23.76
C ASN A 118 0.04 -10.14 -22.24
N SER A 119 -1.08 -10.19 -21.51
CA SER A 119 -1.13 -10.61 -20.10
C SER A 119 -1.54 -12.09 -19.95
N LEU A 120 -1.50 -12.89 -21.03
CA LEU A 120 -1.85 -14.31 -21.01
C LEU A 120 -0.78 -15.14 -20.29
N ASN A 121 -0.68 -14.96 -18.97
CA ASN A 121 -0.73 -16.07 -18.04
C ASN A 121 -1.70 -15.68 -16.93
N SER A 122 -2.81 -16.41 -16.88
CA SER A 122 -3.84 -16.38 -15.84
C SER A 122 -3.22 -16.19 -14.46
N ASN A 123 -3.59 -15.14 -13.71
CA ASN A 123 -3.23 -15.07 -12.30
C ASN A 123 -4.09 -16.12 -11.57
N ILE A 124 -3.48 -17.21 -11.16
CA ILE A 124 -4.17 -18.30 -10.47
C ILE A 124 -4.31 -17.91 -8.99
N LEU A 125 -5.54 -17.72 -8.52
CA LEU A 125 -5.87 -17.63 -7.10
C LEU A 125 -6.17 -19.03 -6.58
N LEU A 126 -5.41 -19.45 -5.56
CA LEU A 126 -5.61 -20.74 -4.89
C LEU A 126 -6.45 -20.49 -3.64
N TYR A 127 -7.52 -21.26 -3.44
CA TYR A 127 -8.03 -21.47 -2.08
C TYR A 127 -8.11 -22.96 -1.77
N LYS A 128 -7.72 -23.30 -0.54
CA LYS A 128 -7.58 -24.68 -0.10
C LYS A 128 -8.89 -25.15 0.51
N THR A 129 -9.42 -26.26 0.03
CA THR A 129 -10.54 -26.96 0.66
C THR A 129 -10.02 -28.18 1.41
N ALA A 130 -10.86 -28.80 2.25
CA ALA A 130 -10.52 -30.03 2.96
C ALA A 130 -10.19 -31.21 2.01
N GLN A 131 -10.53 -31.11 0.72
CA GLN A 131 -10.35 -32.14 -0.30
C GLN A 131 -9.19 -31.86 -1.28
N GLY A 132 -8.51 -30.71 -1.16
CA GLY A 132 -7.41 -30.33 -2.03
C GLY A 132 -7.38 -28.84 -2.39
N GLU A 133 -6.35 -28.45 -3.12
CA GLU A 133 -6.17 -27.09 -3.65
C GLU A 133 -7.09 -26.87 -4.85
N VAL A 134 -8.03 -25.92 -4.73
CA VAL A 134 -8.82 -25.47 -5.88
C VAL A 134 -8.07 -24.33 -6.55
N ARG A 135 -7.72 -24.52 -7.81
CA ARG A 135 -7.07 -23.50 -8.65
C ARG A 135 -8.11 -22.68 -9.38
N ILE A 136 -8.08 -21.38 -9.19
CA ILE A 136 -9.03 -20.46 -9.81
C ILE A 136 -8.26 -19.51 -10.70
N GLU A 137 -8.55 -19.54 -11.98
CA GLU A 137 -8.04 -18.53 -12.90
C GLU A 137 -8.86 -17.25 -12.75
N VAL A 138 -8.21 -16.20 -12.26
CA VAL A 138 -8.82 -14.87 -12.11
C VAL A 138 -8.00 -13.83 -12.86
N ILE A 139 -8.67 -12.82 -13.39
CA ILE A 139 -8.01 -11.66 -13.99
C ILE A 139 -7.86 -10.61 -12.89
N PHE A 140 -6.63 -10.24 -12.55
CA PHE A 140 -6.40 -9.13 -11.62
C PHE A 140 -6.20 -7.83 -12.41
N ASN A 141 -7.10 -6.85 -12.22
CA ASN A 141 -7.04 -5.56 -12.90
C ASN A 141 -7.67 -4.46 -12.04
N SER A 142 -7.07 -3.26 -12.04
CA SER A 142 -7.52 -2.12 -11.22
C SER A 142 -7.70 -2.50 -9.74
N GLU A 143 -6.74 -3.23 -9.17
CA GLU A 143 -6.74 -3.68 -7.76
C GLU A 143 -7.89 -4.61 -7.36
N THR A 144 -8.62 -5.19 -8.33
CA THR A 144 -9.68 -6.17 -8.06
C THR A 144 -9.61 -7.35 -9.02
N PHE A 145 -10.31 -8.42 -8.65
CA PHE A 145 -10.40 -9.65 -9.44
C PHE A 145 -11.64 -9.62 -10.33
N TRP A 146 -11.47 -10.10 -11.56
CA TRP A 146 -12.53 -10.18 -12.56
C TRP A 146 -12.69 -11.62 -13.03
N MET A 147 -13.94 -12.06 -13.12
CA MET A 147 -14.30 -13.40 -13.57
C MET A 147 -15.52 -13.38 -14.48
N SER A 148 -15.55 -14.24 -15.50
CA SER A 148 -16.72 -14.41 -16.37
C SER A 148 -17.78 -15.30 -15.72
N GLN A 149 -19.04 -15.19 -16.16
CA GLN A 149 -20.14 -16.04 -15.69
C GLN A 149 -19.85 -17.53 -15.84
N LYS A 150 -19.19 -17.92 -16.94
CA LYS A 150 -18.78 -19.31 -17.18
C LYS A 150 -17.80 -19.80 -16.13
N ARG A 151 -16.77 -19.01 -15.81
CA ARG A 151 -15.79 -19.36 -14.79
C ARG A 151 -16.38 -19.36 -13.38
N MET A 152 -17.33 -18.46 -13.10
CA MET A 152 -18.09 -18.47 -11.83
C MET A 152 -18.94 -19.74 -11.70
N ALA A 153 -19.58 -20.17 -12.79
CA ALA A 153 -20.30 -21.43 -12.85
C ALA A 153 -19.38 -22.64 -12.57
N ASP A 154 -18.21 -22.69 -13.20
CA ASP A 154 -17.20 -23.73 -12.96
C ASP A 154 -16.73 -23.71 -11.48
N LEU A 155 -16.43 -22.52 -10.95
CA LEU A 155 -15.99 -22.33 -9.57
C LEU A 155 -17.01 -22.85 -8.55
N PHE A 156 -18.27 -22.49 -8.73
CA PHE A 156 -19.34 -22.87 -7.82
C PHE A 156 -20.03 -24.17 -8.20
N GLY A 157 -19.57 -24.88 -9.24
CA GLY A 157 -20.16 -26.16 -9.66
C GLY A 157 -21.64 -26.07 -10.02
N VAL A 158 -22.06 -24.99 -10.70
CA VAL A 158 -23.44 -24.77 -11.13
C VAL A 158 -23.52 -24.37 -12.60
N ASP A 159 -24.72 -24.35 -13.17
CA ASP A 159 -24.93 -23.87 -14.53
C ASP A 159 -24.81 -22.33 -14.61
N VAL A 160 -24.38 -21.83 -15.77
CA VAL A 160 -24.27 -20.38 -16.04
C VAL A 160 -25.61 -19.66 -15.85
N ARG A 161 -26.73 -20.32 -16.13
CA ARG A 161 -28.09 -19.78 -15.90
C ARG A 161 -28.34 -19.47 -14.43
N THR A 162 -27.85 -20.30 -13.51
CA THR A 162 -27.96 -20.08 -12.06
C THR A 162 -27.16 -18.86 -11.63
N VAL A 163 -25.94 -18.70 -12.16
CA VAL A 163 -25.12 -17.49 -11.93
C VAL A 163 -25.84 -16.24 -12.42
N ASN A 164 -26.39 -16.28 -13.64
CA ASN A 164 -27.10 -15.15 -14.23
C ASN A 164 -28.36 -14.79 -13.45
N TYR A 165 -29.10 -15.78 -12.95
CA TYR A 165 -30.25 -15.58 -12.09
C TYR A 165 -29.86 -14.82 -10.81
N HIS A 166 -28.83 -15.28 -10.09
CA HIS A 166 -28.40 -14.63 -8.86
C HIS A 166 -27.84 -13.22 -9.09
N LEU A 167 -27.09 -13.00 -10.17
CA LEU A 167 -26.64 -11.67 -10.56
C LEU A 167 -27.83 -10.73 -10.81
N GLY A 168 -28.86 -11.20 -11.53
CA GLY A 168 -30.10 -10.45 -11.73
C GLY A 168 -30.73 -10.01 -10.40
N GLN A 169 -30.89 -10.95 -9.47
CA GLN A 169 -31.47 -10.68 -8.15
C GLN A 169 -30.62 -9.71 -7.32
N ILE A 170 -29.29 -9.85 -7.31
CA ILE A 170 -28.37 -8.93 -6.60
C ILE A 170 -28.58 -7.47 -7.04
N TYR A 171 -28.76 -7.25 -8.34
CA TYR A 171 -28.99 -5.93 -8.88
C TYR A 171 -30.41 -5.42 -8.65
N GLU A 172 -31.42 -6.30 -8.71
CA GLU A 172 -32.81 -5.96 -8.42
C GLU A 172 -33.00 -5.53 -6.96
N THR A 173 -32.28 -6.15 -6.01
CA THR A 173 -32.35 -5.78 -4.59
C THR A 173 -31.48 -4.57 -4.25
N GLY A 174 -30.70 -4.03 -5.19
CA GLY A 174 -29.79 -2.91 -4.95
C GLY A 174 -28.59 -3.25 -4.07
N GLU A 175 -28.25 -4.53 -3.88
CA GLU A 175 -27.08 -4.93 -3.08
C GLU A 175 -25.77 -4.48 -3.74
N LEU A 176 -25.72 -4.54 -5.07
CA LEU A 176 -24.61 -4.02 -5.88
C LEU A 176 -25.17 -3.20 -7.06
N THR A 177 -24.36 -2.29 -7.60
CA THR A 177 -24.68 -1.55 -8.82
C THR A 177 -24.05 -2.21 -10.05
N LYS A 178 -24.78 -2.25 -11.17
CA LYS A 178 -24.32 -2.93 -12.40
C LYS A 178 -23.10 -2.25 -13.01
N GLU A 179 -23.07 -0.93 -12.99
CA GLU A 179 -22.05 -0.10 -13.63
C GLU A 179 -20.69 -0.22 -12.92
N ALA A 180 -20.69 -0.46 -11.60
CA ALA A 180 -19.47 -0.64 -10.82
C ALA A 180 -18.91 -2.07 -10.86
N THR A 181 -19.78 -3.06 -11.10
CA THR A 181 -19.43 -4.49 -10.93
C THR A 181 -19.26 -5.25 -12.24
N ILE A 182 -19.68 -4.68 -13.38
CA ILE A 182 -19.62 -5.33 -14.69
C ILE A 182 -18.63 -4.61 -15.61
N ARG A 183 -17.76 -5.40 -16.26
CA ARG A 183 -16.96 -4.93 -17.40
C ARG A 183 -17.18 -5.84 -18.61
N LYS A 184 -17.30 -5.22 -19.78
CA LYS A 184 -17.24 -5.91 -21.07
C LYS A 184 -15.78 -6.16 -21.39
N ILE A 185 -15.42 -7.41 -21.57
CA ILE A 185 -14.06 -7.80 -21.93
C ILE A 185 -14.16 -8.63 -23.21
N GLY A 186 -13.56 -8.17 -24.30
CA GLY A 186 -13.53 -8.91 -25.56
C GLY A 186 -12.65 -10.15 -25.42
N ILE A 187 -13.21 -11.33 -25.71
CA ILE A 187 -12.42 -12.56 -25.86
C ILE A 187 -12.63 -13.06 -27.27
N ILE A 188 -11.55 -13.16 -28.03
CA ILE A 188 -11.57 -13.91 -29.29
C ILE A 188 -11.48 -15.38 -28.91
N GLN A 189 -12.53 -16.14 -29.19
CA GLN A 189 -12.57 -17.57 -28.95
C GLN A 189 -12.56 -18.27 -30.31
N SER A 190 -11.55 -19.10 -30.57
CA SER A 190 -11.47 -19.87 -31.81
C SER A 190 -12.40 -21.10 -31.70
N GLU A 191 -13.48 -21.10 -32.48
CA GLU A 191 -14.37 -22.25 -32.64
C GLU A 191 -14.11 -22.88 -34.02
N GLY A 192 -13.36 -23.98 -34.05
CA GLY A 192 -12.99 -24.66 -35.29
C GLY A 192 -12.06 -23.81 -36.17
N LYS A 193 -12.46 -23.52 -37.43
CA LYS A 193 -11.68 -22.71 -38.39
C LYS A 193 -12.08 -21.22 -38.41
N ARG A 194 -12.89 -20.75 -37.48
CA ARG A 194 -13.37 -19.36 -37.44
C ARG A 194 -13.12 -18.74 -36.07
N ASP A 195 -12.58 -17.52 -36.10
CA ASP A 195 -12.51 -16.67 -34.91
C ASP A 195 -13.86 -15.97 -34.75
N VAL A 196 -14.50 -16.18 -33.59
CA VAL A 196 -15.76 -15.52 -33.24
C VAL A 196 -15.46 -14.56 -32.10
N GLU A 197 -15.64 -13.27 -32.36
CA GLU A 197 -15.52 -12.23 -31.35
C GLU A 197 -16.77 -12.24 -30.46
N ARG A 198 -16.62 -12.67 -29.21
CA ARG A 198 -17.64 -12.47 -28.18
C ARG A 198 -17.14 -11.42 -27.21
N THR A 199 -18.05 -10.59 -26.70
CA THR A 199 -17.76 -9.65 -25.62
C THR A 199 -18.37 -10.19 -24.32
N PRO A 200 -17.81 -11.26 -23.71
CA PRO A 200 -18.32 -11.76 -22.44
C PRO A 200 -18.25 -10.69 -21.35
N LEU A 201 -19.26 -10.71 -20.49
CA LEU A 201 -19.32 -9.88 -19.30
C LEU A 201 -18.45 -10.51 -18.22
N PHE A 202 -17.65 -9.67 -17.57
CA PHE A 202 -16.85 -10.00 -16.41
C PHE A 202 -17.37 -9.24 -15.20
N TYR A 203 -17.25 -9.90 -14.06
CA TYR A 203 -17.80 -9.48 -12.79
C TYR A 203 -16.66 -9.36 -11.79
N ASN A 204 -16.68 -8.29 -11.00
CA ASN A 204 -15.65 -8.02 -10.01
C ASN A 204 -15.77 -8.96 -8.78
N LEU A 205 -14.82 -8.85 -7.84
CA LEU A 205 -14.77 -9.69 -6.64
C LEU A 205 -16.07 -9.65 -5.83
N ASP A 206 -16.70 -8.48 -5.68
CA ASP A 206 -17.92 -8.32 -4.87
C ASP A 206 -19.08 -9.14 -5.45
N ALA A 207 -19.25 -9.09 -6.78
CA ALA A 207 -20.26 -9.89 -7.47
C ALA A 207 -19.97 -11.40 -7.36
N ILE A 208 -18.70 -11.81 -7.44
CA ILE A 208 -18.30 -13.22 -7.27
C ILE A 208 -18.66 -13.72 -5.87
N ILE A 209 -18.34 -12.93 -4.83
CA ILE A 209 -18.66 -13.25 -3.43
C ILE A 209 -20.19 -13.33 -3.25
N ALA A 210 -20.92 -12.31 -3.71
CA ALA A 210 -22.38 -12.24 -3.57
C ALA A 210 -23.10 -13.44 -4.22
N VAL A 211 -22.62 -13.90 -5.38
CA VAL A 211 -23.12 -15.12 -6.03
C VAL A 211 -22.75 -16.36 -5.21
N GLY A 212 -21.51 -16.47 -4.74
CA GLY A 212 -21.06 -17.61 -3.93
C GLY A 212 -21.86 -17.81 -2.63
N TYR A 213 -22.41 -16.74 -2.06
CA TYR A 213 -23.30 -16.82 -0.90
C TYR A 213 -24.74 -17.24 -1.23
N ARG A 214 -25.19 -17.05 -2.47
CA ARG A 214 -26.56 -17.39 -2.92
C ARG A 214 -26.65 -18.75 -3.61
N VAL A 215 -25.57 -19.22 -4.19
CA VAL A 215 -25.52 -20.50 -4.89
C VAL A 215 -25.61 -21.66 -3.91
N ASN A 216 -26.53 -22.59 -4.17
CA ASN A 216 -26.68 -23.82 -3.39
C ASN A 216 -25.96 -25.00 -4.09
N SER A 217 -24.67 -25.13 -3.84
CA SER A 217 -23.85 -26.25 -4.31
C SER A 217 -22.82 -26.68 -3.27
N TYR A 218 -22.20 -27.84 -3.48
CA TYR A 218 -21.12 -28.32 -2.63
C TYR A 218 -19.92 -27.35 -2.63
N GLN A 219 -19.49 -26.91 -3.82
CA GLN A 219 -18.37 -25.98 -4.01
C GLN A 219 -18.65 -24.62 -3.37
N ALA A 220 -19.87 -24.07 -3.54
CA ALA A 220 -20.27 -22.82 -2.89
C ALA A 220 -20.34 -22.98 -1.36
N THR A 221 -20.73 -24.16 -0.86
CA THR A 221 -20.67 -24.46 0.58
C THR A 221 -19.23 -24.46 1.09
N GLN A 222 -18.29 -25.09 0.37
CA GLN A 222 -16.87 -25.06 0.73
C GLN A 222 -16.29 -23.64 0.70
N PHE A 223 -16.65 -22.85 -0.32
CA PHE A 223 -16.28 -21.44 -0.40
C PHE A 223 -16.76 -20.66 0.83
N ARG A 224 -18.04 -20.84 1.24
CA ARG A 224 -18.58 -20.18 2.44
C ARG A 224 -17.88 -20.64 3.73
N ILE A 225 -17.56 -21.93 3.86
CA ILE A 225 -16.81 -22.44 5.03
C ILE A 225 -15.44 -21.76 5.10
N TRP A 226 -14.72 -21.68 3.98
CA TRP A 226 -13.43 -21.00 3.90
C TRP A 226 -13.52 -19.50 4.20
N ALA A 227 -14.46 -18.79 3.55
CA ALA A 227 -14.66 -17.36 3.78
C ALA A 227 -15.01 -17.07 5.26
N THR A 228 -15.84 -17.92 5.86
CA THR A 228 -16.20 -17.83 7.28
C THR A 228 -15.01 -18.11 8.18
N SER A 229 -14.11 -19.05 7.84
CA SER A 229 -12.91 -19.29 8.64
C SER A 229 -11.94 -18.11 8.61
N VAL A 230 -11.77 -17.47 7.45
CA VAL A 230 -10.95 -16.26 7.29
C VAL A 230 -11.54 -15.11 8.11
N LEU A 231 -12.86 -14.89 8.02
CA LEU A 231 -13.55 -13.86 8.81
C LEU A 231 -13.46 -14.14 10.32
N LYS A 232 -13.64 -15.40 10.74
CA LYS A 232 -13.51 -15.82 12.14
C LYS A 232 -12.10 -15.59 12.67
N GLU A 233 -11.09 -15.92 11.88
CA GLU A 233 -9.70 -15.65 12.23
C GLU A 233 -9.45 -14.16 12.41
N PHE A 234 -9.91 -13.34 11.47
CA PHE A 234 -9.80 -11.88 11.55
C PHE A 234 -10.51 -11.32 12.80
N ILE A 235 -11.72 -11.78 13.11
CA ILE A 235 -12.47 -11.34 14.29
C ILE A 235 -11.77 -11.74 15.60
N ILE A 236 -11.21 -12.94 15.69
CA ILE A 236 -10.57 -13.45 16.93
C ILE A 236 -9.17 -12.88 17.12
N LYS A 237 -8.34 -12.90 16.07
CA LYS A 237 -6.92 -12.53 16.14
C LYS A 237 -6.65 -11.07 15.80
N GLY A 238 -7.57 -10.42 15.07
CA GLY A 238 -7.39 -9.08 14.50
C GLY A 238 -6.65 -9.07 13.15
N TYR A 239 -6.33 -10.24 12.57
CA TYR A 239 -5.67 -10.36 11.27
C TYR A 239 -5.98 -11.71 10.60
N ALA A 240 -5.82 -11.79 9.29
CA ALA A 240 -5.79 -13.04 8.52
C ALA A 240 -4.69 -12.92 7.45
N LEU A 241 -3.84 -13.95 7.32
CA LEU A 241 -2.67 -13.92 6.43
C LEU A 241 -2.64 -15.16 5.52
N ASP A 242 -2.17 -14.97 4.29
CA ASP A 242 -1.84 -16.03 3.34
C ASP A 242 -0.32 -16.18 3.29
N ASP A 243 0.23 -16.99 4.21
CA ASP A 243 1.68 -17.12 4.42
C ASP A 243 2.43 -17.60 3.18
N GLU A 244 1.85 -18.54 2.44
CA GLU A 244 2.48 -19.08 1.22
C GLU A 244 2.57 -18.03 0.13
N ARG A 245 1.52 -17.23 -0.05
CA ARG A 245 1.54 -16.09 -0.98
C ARG A 245 2.57 -15.04 -0.57
N LEU A 246 2.68 -14.73 0.72
CA LEU A 246 3.66 -13.77 1.23
C LEU A 246 5.10 -14.26 1.05
N LYS A 247 5.36 -15.56 1.23
CA LYS A 247 6.70 -16.17 1.00
C LYS A 247 7.11 -16.17 -0.47
N GLN A 248 6.16 -16.34 -1.38
CA GLN A 248 6.43 -16.47 -2.82
C GLN A 248 6.56 -15.11 -3.54
N GLY A 249 6.50 -13.99 -2.81
CA GLY A 249 6.75 -12.63 -3.32
C GLY A 249 5.58 -12.03 -4.11
N LYS A 250 5.89 -11.23 -5.14
CA LYS A 250 4.92 -10.38 -5.85
C LYS A 250 3.88 -11.18 -6.66
N HIS A 251 2.70 -11.41 -6.09
CA HIS A 251 1.60 -12.10 -6.77
C HIS A 251 0.70 -11.20 -7.62
N PHE A 252 0.80 -9.86 -7.47
CA PHE A 252 -0.05 -8.89 -8.17
C PHE A 252 0.68 -7.59 -8.54
N GLY A 253 1.97 -7.67 -8.84
CA GLY A 253 2.80 -6.51 -9.19
C GLY A 253 3.22 -5.62 -8.01
N LYS A 254 2.63 -5.82 -6.82
CA LYS A 254 3.04 -5.20 -5.55
C LYS A 254 3.55 -6.26 -4.58
N ASP A 255 4.50 -5.86 -3.74
CA ASP A 255 4.97 -6.67 -2.61
C ASP A 255 4.26 -6.18 -1.34
N TYR A 256 3.25 -6.94 -0.90
CA TYR A 256 2.49 -6.59 0.29
C TYR A 256 3.18 -7.04 1.58
N PHE A 257 4.31 -7.73 1.49
CA PHE A 257 5.07 -8.13 2.67
C PHE A 257 5.71 -6.92 3.35
N ASP A 258 6.29 -5.99 2.58
CA ASP A 258 6.86 -4.76 3.12
C ASP A 258 5.79 -3.87 3.77
N ASP A 259 4.63 -3.70 3.13
CA ASP A 259 3.48 -2.97 3.68
C ASP A 259 2.99 -3.59 5.00
N LEU A 260 2.95 -4.93 5.08
CA LEU A 260 2.58 -5.65 6.30
C LEU A 260 3.61 -5.45 7.42
N LEU A 261 4.91 -5.50 7.09
CA LEU A 261 5.97 -5.24 8.06
C LEU A 261 5.88 -3.81 8.61
N GLU A 262 5.61 -2.83 7.77
CA GLU A 262 5.42 -1.45 8.18
C GLU A 262 4.23 -1.31 9.14
N ARG A 263 3.07 -1.89 8.82
CA ARG A 263 1.90 -1.92 9.72
C ARG A 263 2.20 -2.62 11.04
N ILE A 264 2.93 -3.74 11.03
CA ILE A 264 3.34 -4.43 12.26
C ILE A 264 4.27 -3.54 13.10
N ARG A 265 5.21 -2.83 12.46
CA ARG A 265 6.07 -1.85 13.14
C ARG A 265 5.22 -0.76 13.77
N GLU A 266 4.28 -0.17 13.05
CA GLU A 266 3.36 0.85 13.59
C GLU A 266 2.58 0.32 14.81
N ILE A 267 1.98 -0.88 14.72
CA ILE A 267 1.25 -1.52 15.82
C ILE A 267 2.15 -1.73 17.05
N ARG A 268 3.37 -2.25 16.85
CA ARG A 268 4.38 -2.42 17.92
C ARG A 268 4.73 -1.09 18.58
N THR A 269 4.66 0.01 17.83
CA THR A 269 5.07 1.34 18.29
C THR A 269 3.96 2.14 18.96
N SER A 270 2.76 1.58 19.08
CA SER A 270 1.80 2.10 20.06
C SER A 270 2.46 2.06 21.44
N GLU A 271 2.67 3.23 22.06
CA GLU A 271 3.43 3.36 23.32
C GLU A 271 2.95 2.37 24.38
N ARG A 272 1.64 2.10 24.41
CA ARG A 272 1.04 1.12 25.32
C ARG A 272 1.59 -0.30 25.12
N ARG A 273 1.62 -0.82 23.89
CA ARG A 273 2.14 -2.18 23.64
C ARG A 273 3.65 -2.24 23.83
N TYR A 274 4.35 -1.17 23.48
CA TYR A 274 5.77 -1.02 23.72
C TYR A 274 6.12 -1.12 25.21
N TYR A 275 5.56 -0.23 26.05
CA TYR A 275 5.83 -0.26 27.48
C TYR A 275 5.32 -1.53 28.15
N GLN A 276 4.20 -2.09 27.69
CA GLN A 276 3.71 -3.38 28.16
C GLN A 276 4.72 -4.50 27.87
N LYS A 277 5.26 -4.57 26.66
CA LYS A 277 6.23 -5.61 26.28
C LYS A 277 7.54 -5.46 27.03
N ILE A 278 8.00 -4.22 27.23
CA ILE A 278 9.16 -3.93 28.08
C ILE A 278 8.89 -4.38 29.52
N THR A 279 7.75 -4.04 30.11
CA THR A 279 7.40 -4.49 31.46
C THR A 279 7.35 -6.01 31.56
N ASP A 280 6.84 -6.70 30.54
CA ASP A 280 6.76 -8.17 30.51
C ASP A 280 8.18 -8.78 30.50
N ILE A 281 9.06 -8.30 29.62
CA ILE A 281 10.46 -8.77 29.53
C ILE A 281 11.20 -8.52 30.85
N TYR A 282 11.05 -7.34 31.43
CA TYR A 282 11.71 -7.03 32.69
C TYR A 282 11.13 -7.78 33.89
N ALA A 283 9.82 -8.05 33.90
CA ALA A 283 9.20 -8.90 34.91
C ALA A 283 9.72 -10.35 34.84
N GLU A 284 9.96 -10.88 33.65
CA GLU A 284 10.46 -12.24 33.48
C GLU A 284 11.96 -12.37 33.78
N CYS A 285 12.76 -11.35 33.48
CA CYS A 285 14.22 -11.47 33.42
C CYS A 285 14.98 -10.63 34.45
N SER A 286 14.27 -9.77 35.18
CA SER A 286 14.90 -8.92 36.17
C SER A 286 14.71 -9.42 37.58
N ALA A 287 15.82 -9.83 38.19
CA ALA A 287 15.82 -10.41 39.53
C ALA A 287 15.28 -9.44 40.60
N ASP A 288 15.35 -8.13 40.33
CA ASP A 288 14.97 -7.02 41.21
C ASP A 288 13.73 -6.25 40.72
N TYR A 289 12.96 -6.78 39.76
CA TYR A 289 11.72 -6.12 39.32
C TYR A 289 10.64 -6.16 40.40
N ASP A 290 10.20 -4.97 40.82
CA ASP A 290 8.99 -4.76 41.59
C ASP A 290 8.13 -3.67 40.93
N PRO A 291 6.91 -3.98 40.44
CA PRO A 291 6.04 -3.00 39.78
C PRO A 291 5.61 -1.84 40.71
N LYS A 292 5.69 -2.00 42.03
CA LYS A 292 5.34 -0.96 43.01
C LYS A 292 6.53 -0.11 43.44
N SER A 293 7.75 -0.56 43.18
CA SER A 293 8.97 0.13 43.58
C SER A 293 9.17 1.43 42.80
N ASP A 294 9.63 2.47 43.51
CA ASP A 294 9.99 3.74 42.89
C ASP A 294 11.22 3.61 41.99
N CYS A 295 12.12 2.66 42.27
CA CYS A 295 13.26 2.33 41.41
C CYS A 295 12.78 1.93 40.00
N THR A 296 11.78 1.06 39.91
CA THR A 296 11.18 0.61 38.65
C THR A 296 10.55 1.77 37.87
N LYS A 297 9.81 2.65 38.55
CA LYS A 297 9.21 3.84 37.91
C LYS A 297 10.27 4.78 37.36
N LEU A 298 11.32 5.04 38.13
CA LEU A 298 12.44 5.89 37.72
C LEU A 298 13.17 5.29 36.52
N PHE A 299 13.39 3.98 36.53
CA PHE A 299 14.01 3.25 35.44
C PHE A 299 13.21 3.39 34.13
N PHE A 300 11.88 3.23 34.14
CA PHE A 300 11.06 3.43 32.93
C PHE A 300 11.11 4.86 32.40
N LYS A 301 11.07 5.87 33.29
CA LYS A 301 11.23 7.28 32.91
C LYS A 301 12.59 7.54 32.26
N MET A 302 13.64 6.97 32.82
CA MET A 302 15.00 7.07 32.29
C MET A 302 15.10 6.41 30.92
N VAL A 303 14.60 5.18 30.74
CA VAL A 303 14.59 4.49 29.43
C VAL A 303 13.84 5.33 28.39
N GLN A 304 12.68 5.88 28.73
CA GLN A 304 11.94 6.78 27.82
C GLN A 304 12.77 7.98 27.41
N ASN A 305 13.40 8.67 28.36
CA ASN A 305 14.24 9.82 28.09
C ASN A 305 15.47 9.48 27.25
N MET A 306 16.15 8.36 27.52
CA MET A 306 17.30 7.92 26.72
C MET A 306 16.91 7.67 25.26
N MET A 307 15.75 7.05 25.02
CA MET A 307 15.25 6.84 23.66
C MET A 307 14.91 8.15 22.95
N HIS A 308 14.31 9.12 23.67
CA HIS A 308 14.00 10.44 23.09
C HIS A 308 15.27 11.26 22.84
N LEU A 309 16.25 11.22 23.76
CA LEU A 309 17.55 11.88 23.62
C LEU A 309 18.35 11.31 22.44
N ALA A 310 18.31 10.00 22.23
CA ALA A 310 18.99 9.35 21.11
C ALA A 310 18.55 9.95 19.76
N VAL A 311 17.24 10.19 19.58
CA VAL A 311 16.66 10.62 18.31
C VAL A 311 16.59 12.14 18.17
N THR A 312 16.22 12.83 19.24
CA THR A 312 15.85 14.26 19.18
C THR A 312 16.85 15.16 19.87
N HIS A 313 17.84 14.59 20.58
CA HIS A 313 18.75 15.28 21.48
C HIS A 313 18.04 16.06 22.61
N ARG A 314 16.78 15.69 22.89
CA ARG A 314 15.92 16.32 23.90
C ARG A 314 15.22 15.24 24.72
N THR A 315 14.97 15.54 25.98
CA THR A 315 14.10 14.73 26.84
C THR A 315 12.64 14.87 26.43
N ALA A 316 11.77 13.95 26.90
CA ALA A 316 10.33 14.05 26.63
C ALA A 316 9.72 15.37 27.12
N ALA A 317 10.17 15.86 28.29
CA ALA A 317 9.73 17.15 28.83
C ALA A 317 10.18 18.33 27.96
N GLU A 318 11.41 18.35 27.49
CA GLU A 318 11.93 19.40 26.59
C GLU A 318 11.22 19.40 25.24
N ILE A 319 10.91 18.22 24.66
CA ILE A 319 10.14 18.14 23.41
C ILE A 319 8.77 18.83 23.57
N VAL A 320 8.02 18.47 24.63
CA VAL A 320 6.71 19.08 24.90
C VAL A 320 6.86 20.58 25.17
N TYR A 321 7.84 20.96 26.00
CA TYR A 321 8.07 22.35 26.37
C TYR A 321 8.56 23.22 25.21
N GLU A 322 9.24 22.67 24.21
CA GLU A 322 9.70 23.46 23.07
C GLU A 322 8.68 23.47 21.93
N ARG A 323 7.97 22.36 21.69
CA ARG A 323 7.14 22.17 20.49
C ARG A 323 5.65 22.48 20.68
N ALA A 324 5.13 22.49 21.91
CA ALA A 324 3.73 22.85 22.14
C ALA A 324 3.50 24.34 21.82
N ASP A 325 2.76 24.66 20.77
CA ASP A 325 2.59 26.06 20.35
C ASP A 325 1.18 26.28 19.80
N SER A 326 0.38 27.10 20.49
CA SER A 326 -1.01 27.36 20.09
C SER A 326 -1.18 28.08 18.76
N GLU A 327 -0.14 28.72 18.23
CA GLU A 327 -0.20 29.40 16.93
C GLU A 327 0.04 28.42 15.76
N MET A 328 0.64 27.26 16.04
CA MET A 328 0.89 26.22 15.04
C MET A 328 -0.36 25.38 14.76
N PRO A 329 -0.52 24.83 13.53
CA PRO A 329 -1.57 23.86 13.24
C PRO A 329 -1.53 22.71 14.25
N HIS A 330 -2.70 22.36 14.80
CA HIS A 330 -2.84 21.29 15.81
C HIS A 330 -1.91 21.43 17.02
N MET A 331 -1.54 22.66 17.41
CA MET A 331 -0.58 22.95 18.47
C MET A 331 0.87 22.50 18.20
N GLY A 332 1.22 22.22 16.94
CA GLY A 332 2.49 21.58 16.59
C GLY A 332 2.49 20.06 16.76
N LEU A 333 1.34 19.45 17.07
CA LEU A 333 1.19 17.99 17.07
C LEU A 333 1.21 17.47 15.63
N THR A 334 2.00 16.42 15.40
CA THR A 334 2.04 15.67 14.13
C THR A 334 1.03 14.52 14.14
N THR A 335 0.67 14.01 15.32
CA THR A 335 -0.36 12.98 15.51
C THR A 335 -1.02 13.12 16.88
N TRP A 336 -2.23 12.59 17.06
CA TRP A 336 -2.97 12.56 18.32
C TRP A 336 -4.06 11.49 18.26
N LYS A 337 -4.75 11.24 19.37
CA LYS A 337 -5.70 10.12 19.50
C LYS A 337 -6.78 10.06 18.41
N LYS A 338 -7.15 11.20 17.83
CA LYS A 338 -8.16 11.30 16.76
C LYS A 338 -7.60 11.91 15.48
N ALA A 339 -6.29 11.88 15.26
CA ALA A 339 -5.70 12.40 14.04
C ALA A 339 -6.17 11.64 12.78
N PRO A 340 -6.18 12.27 11.59
CA PRO A 340 -5.94 13.70 11.36
C PRO A 340 -7.20 14.57 11.53
N ASP A 341 -8.39 13.98 11.52
CA ASP A 341 -9.67 14.71 11.39
C ASP A 341 -10.33 15.13 12.70
N GLY A 342 -9.89 14.59 13.84
CA GLY A 342 -10.54 14.83 15.13
C GLY A 342 -9.91 15.93 15.95
N ARG A 343 -10.63 16.40 16.97
CA ARG A 343 -10.14 17.42 17.88
C ARG A 343 -8.96 16.92 18.73
N VAL A 344 -7.90 17.72 18.76
CA VAL A 344 -6.83 17.65 19.77
C VAL A 344 -7.45 17.73 21.18
N GLN A 345 -7.09 16.81 22.06
CA GLN A 345 -7.52 16.79 23.45
C GLN A 345 -6.39 17.26 24.36
N LYS A 346 -6.74 17.79 25.53
CA LYS A 346 -5.76 18.22 26.54
C LYS A 346 -4.76 17.12 26.89
N SER A 347 -5.21 15.87 26.98
CA SER A 347 -4.37 14.71 27.23
C SER A 347 -3.35 14.42 26.13
N ASP A 348 -3.60 14.83 24.89
CA ASP A 348 -2.69 14.61 23.77
C ASP A 348 -1.47 15.54 23.85
N THR A 349 -1.63 16.71 24.50
CA THR A 349 -0.61 17.78 24.52
C THR A 349 0.60 17.48 25.41
N ILE A 350 0.52 16.47 26.28
CA ILE A 350 1.60 16.09 27.21
C ILE A 350 2.38 14.85 26.75
N VAL A 351 2.03 14.30 25.58
CA VAL A 351 2.69 13.13 25.01
C VAL A 351 3.76 13.61 24.05
N ALA A 352 5.04 13.47 24.44
CA ALA A 352 6.17 13.95 23.63
C ALA A 352 6.19 13.37 22.21
N LYS A 353 5.85 12.08 22.05
CA LYS A 353 5.79 11.39 20.76
C LYS A 353 4.86 12.09 19.76
N ASN A 354 3.78 12.73 20.23
CA ASN A 354 2.81 13.42 19.37
C ASN A 354 3.39 14.67 18.69
N TYR A 355 4.55 15.17 19.12
CA TYR A 355 5.25 16.31 18.52
C TYR A 355 6.43 15.90 17.64
N LEU A 356 6.67 14.60 17.45
CA LEU A 356 7.79 14.10 16.66
C LEU A 356 7.44 14.11 15.17
N SER A 357 8.39 14.51 14.34
CA SER A 357 8.28 14.38 12.89
C SER A 357 8.26 12.90 12.47
N ASP A 358 7.75 12.61 11.27
CA ASP A 358 7.71 11.23 10.74
C ASP A 358 9.10 10.57 10.76
N LYS A 359 10.15 11.35 10.46
CA LYS A 359 11.54 10.87 10.51
C LYS A 359 11.96 10.49 11.93
N GLU A 360 11.68 11.34 12.92
CA GLU A 360 11.99 11.06 14.33
C GLU A 360 11.17 9.87 14.86
N VAL A 361 9.91 9.74 14.45
CA VAL A 361 9.08 8.58 14.80
C VAL A 361 9.67 7.30 14.21
N LEU A 362 10.06 7.31 12.94
CA LEU A 362 10.71 6.16 12.28
C LEU A 362 12.01 5.75 12.98
N GLU A 363 12.88 6.70 13.30
CA GLU A 363 14.14 6.44 14.01
C GLU A 363 13.88 5.90 15.43
N LEU A 364 13.00 6.55 16.19
CA LEU A 364 12.61 6.12 17.54
C LEU A 364 12.06 4.70 17.52
N ASN A 365 11.18 4.39 16.58
CA ASN A 365 10.60 3.07 16.39
C ASN A 365 11.66 2.02 16.02
N GLY A 366 12.64 2.39 15.19
CA GLY A 366 13.75 1.51 14.80
C GLY A 366 14.62 1.08 15.99
N ILE A 367 15.11 2.06 16.75
CA ILE A 367 15.96 1.82 17.94
C ILE A 367 15.19 0.99 18.98
N THR A 368 13.95 1.39 19.24
CA THR A 368 13.02 0.72 20.14
C THR A 368 12.87 -0.76 19.81
N ASN A 369 12.58 -1.09 18.55
CA ASN A 369 12.37 -2.48 18.14
C ASN A 369 13.65 -3.31 18.23
N ALA A 370 14.79 -2.74 17.85
CA ALA A 370 16.08 -3.43 17.92
C ALA A 370 16.50 -3.72 19.37
N PHE A 371 16.27 -2.77 20.29
CA PHE A 371 16.54 -2.99 21.71
C PHE A 371 15.59 -4.03 22.33
N LEU A 372 14.32 -4.04 21.94
CA LEU A 372 13.36 -5.08 22.36
C LEU A 372 13.81 -6.47 21.92
N GLU A 373 14.23 -6.64 20.67
CA GLU A 373 14.71 -7.93 20.15
C GLU A 373 15.96 -8.40 20.90
N PHE A 374 16.88 -7.48 21.19
CA PHE A 374 18.03 -7.76 22.06
C PHE A 374 17.60 -8.23 23.45
N ALA A 375 16.61 -7.57 24.06
CA ALA A 375 16.13 -7.91 25.39
C ALA A 375 15.41 -9.27 25.40
N GLU A 376 14.58 -9.55 24.40
CA GLU A 376 13.89 -10.84 24.22
C GLU A 376 14.87 -12.01 24.03
N GLN A 377 15.96 -11.81 23.26
CA GLN A 377 16.98 -12.86 23.10
C GLN A 377 17.68 -13.21 24.42
N ARG A 378 17.91 -12.22 25.28
CA ARG A 378 18.48 -12.46 26.62
C ARG A 378 17.49 -13.22 27.50
N ALA A 379 16.22 -12.86 27.42
CA ALA A 379 15.12 -13.53 28.11
C ALA A 379 15.01 -15.00 27.73
N GLN A 380 14.98 -15.30 26.42
CA GLN A 380 14.93 -16.66 25.89
C GLN A 380 16.14 -17.51 26.29
N ARG A 381 17.29 -16.88 26.51
CA ARG A 381 18.51 -17.55 26.98
C ARG A 381 18.61 -17.63 28.51
N HIS A 382 17.56 -17.20 29.22
CA HIS A 382 17.49 -17.16 30.69
C HIS A 382 18.67 -16.41 31.34
N ILE A 383 19.13 -15.33 30.69
CA ILE A 383 20.21 -14.50 31.24
C ILE A 383 19.60 -13.52 32.26
N ILE A 384 19.74 -13.87 33.54
CA ILE A 384 19.34 -13.01 34.66
C ILE A 384 20.08 -11.67 34.56
N THR A 385 19.33 -10.57 34.64
CA THR A 385 19.83 -9.20 34.47
C THR A 385 19.18 -8.32 35.52
N THR A 386 19.87 -7.41 36.20
CA THR A 386 19.21 -6.45 37.12
C THR A 386 18.73 -5.20 36.40
N MET A 387 17.90 -4.37 37.03
CA MET A 387 17.51 -3.05 36.47
C MET A 387 18.73 -2.16 36.19
N ALA A 388 19.74 -2.21 37.07
CA ALA A 388 21.00 -1.50 36.87
C ALA A 388 21.78 -2.02 35.65
N ASP A 389 21.81 -3.34 35.45
CA ASP A 389 22.43 -3.94 34.28
C ASP A 389 21.67 -3.53 33.00
N TRP A 390 20.34 -3.51 33.02
CA TRP A 390 19.54 -3.09 31.87
C TRP A 390 19.82 -1.64 31.44
N LYS A 391 20.01 -0.74 32.41
CA LYS A 391 20.45 0.63 32.14
C LYS A 391 21.77 0.62 31.39
N GLN A 392 22.78 -0.07 31.93
CA GLN A 392 24.11 -0.13 31.33
C GLN A 392 24.07 -0.75 29.93
N ARG A 393 23.22 -1.77 29.71
CA ARG A 393 23.03 -2.39 28.40
C ARG A 393 22.37 -1.45 27.40
N LEU A 394 21.39 -0.67 27.83
CA LEU A 394 20.76 0.33 26.96
C LEU A 394 21.77 1.41 26.55
N GLU A 395 22.59 1.91 27.48
CA GLU A 395 23.66 2.87 27.17
C GLU A 395 24.65 2.30 26.14
N GLN A 396 25.12 1.06 26.35
CA GLN A 396 26.02 0.36 25.42
C GLN A 396 25.37 0.14 24.04
N PHE A 397 24.10 -0.25 24.02
CA PHE A 397 23.35 -0.50 22.80
C PHE A 397 23.23 0.78 21.97
N LEU A 398 22.80 1.88 22.59
CA LEU A 398 22.66 3.18 21.93
C LEU A 398 24.02 3.67 21.42
N ALA A 399 25.07 3.57 22.23
CA ALA A 399 26.44 3.95 21.80
C ALA A 399 26.94 3.12 20.61
N THR A 400 26.63 1.82 20.57
CA THR A 400 27.01 0.92 19.45
C THR A 400 26.27 1.27 18.15
N MET A 401 25.10 1.88 18.26
CA MET A 401 24.28 2.37 17.14
C MET A 401 24.58 3.84 16.81
N ASP A 402 25.71 4.38 17.30
CA ASP A 402 26.16 5.77 17.12
C ASP A 402 25.22 6.84 17.73
N TYR A 403 24.34 6.45 18.65
CA TYR A 403 23.50 7.38 19.40
C TYR A 403 24.20 7.91 20.65
N GLN A 404 24.24 9.23 20.80
CA GLN A 404 24.75 9.91 21.99
C GLN A 404 23.62 10.13 23.00
N ALA A 405 23.19 9.04 23.65
CA ALA A 405 22.18 9.09 24.70
C ALA A 405 22.85 8.95 26.08
N GLN A 406 23.42 10.06 26.58
CA GLN A 406 23.82 10.11 27.99
C GLN A 406 22.60 10.33 28.87
N ASP A 407 22.53 9.62 29.99
CA ASP A 407 21.51 9.84 31.01
C ASP A 407 21.57 11.30 31.49
N SER A 408 20.53 12.05 31.16
CA SER A 408 20.37 13.45 31.55
C SER A 408 18.92 13.65 31.98
N ALA A 409 18.74 14.31 33.13
CA ALA A 409 17.43 14.74 33.60
C ALA A 409 16.82 15.84 32.70
N GLY A 410 17.57 16.36 31.73
CA GLY A 410 17.18 17.52 30.93
C GLY A 410 17.26 18.82 31.73
N LYS A 411 16.88 19.92 31.09
CA LYS A 411 16.79 21.25 31.72
C LYS A 411 15.38 21.62 32.14
N VAL A 412 14.38 20.88 31.67
CA VAL A 412 12.95 21.18 31.88
C VAL A 412 12.31 20.04 32.66
N SER A 413 11.60 20.36 33.73
CA SER A 413 10.86 19.39 34.52
C SER A 413 9.56 18.94 33.85
N GLN A 414 9.05 17.78 34.29
CA GLN A 414 7.78 17.25 33.80
C GLN A 414 6.60 18.17 34.16
N GLU A 415 6.63 18.81 35.34
CA GLU A 415 5.61 19.81 35.72
C GLU A 415 5.66 21.05 34.82
N GLU A 416 6.84 21.63 34.58
CA GLU A 416 6.99 22.82 33.74
C GLU A 416 6.52 22.57 32.29
N ALA A 417 6.91 21.43 31.72
CA ALA A 417 6.45 21.02 30.39
C ALA A 417 4.92 20.87 30.34
N ARG A 418 4.32 20.28 31.37
CA ARG A 418 2.87 20.08 31.47
C ARG A 418 2.13 21.42 31.59
N GLU A 419 2.59 22.30 32.47
CA GLU A 419 1.98 23.62 32.66
C GLU A 419 2.01 24.43 31.37
N LYS A 420 3.15 24.44 30.68
CA LYS A 420 3.27 25.11 29.38
C LYS A 420 2.33 24.51 28.34
N ALA A 421 2.33 23.19 28.16
CA ALA A 421 1.46 22.52 27.19
C ALA A 421 -0.03 22.77 27.45
N TYR A 422 -0.45 22.74 28.71
CA TYR A 422 -1.83 23.06 29.08
C TYR A 422 -2.18 24.52 28.89
N GLY A 423 -1.26 25.44 29.18
CA GLY A 423 -1.43 26.87 28.90
C GLY A 423 -1.65 27.13 27.41
N GLU A 424 -0.82 26.52 26.55
CA GLU A 424 -0.99 26.59 25.10
C GLU A 424 -2.29 25.92 24.64
N TYR A 425 -2.71 24.82 25.28
CA TYR A 425 -3.97 24.16 24.94
C TYR A 425 -5.18 25.04 25.17
N GLU A 426 -5.24 25.78 26.29
CA GLU A 426 -6.37 26.67 26.54
C GLU A 426 -6.45 27.79 25.51
N LYS A 427 -5.31 28.29 25.01
CA LYS A 427 -5.27 29.25 23.89
C LYS A 427 -5.74 28.62 22.58
N TYR A 428 -5.18 27.46 22.24
CA TYR A 428 -5.49 26.75 21.00
C TYR A 428 -6.93 26.25 20.94
N LYS A 429 -7.52 25.85 22.08
CA LYS A 429 -8.90 25.40 22.16
C LYS A 429 -9.86 26.41 21.54
N VAL A 430 -9.64 27.71 21.77
CA VAL A 430 -10.45 28.79 21.18
C VAL A 430 -10.27 28.86 19.65
N ILE A 431 -9.05 28.65 19.15
CA ILE A 431 -8.74 28.62 17.72
C ILE A 431 -9.40 27.40 17.07
N GLN A 432 -9.29 26.24 17.71
CA GLN A 432 -9.89 24.99 17.26
C GLN A 432 -11.43 25.06 17.27
N ASP A 433 -12.06 25.59 18.32
CA ASP A 433 -13.52 25.75 18.38
C ASP A 433 -14.07 26.61 17.23
N ARG A 434 -13.28 27.55 16.69
CA ARG A 434 -13.66 28.40 15.56
C ARG A 434 -13.41 27.76 14.20
N SER A 435 -12.44 26.87 14.09
CA SER A 435 -11.97 26.30 12.82
C SER A 435 -12.38 24.84 12.60
N PHE A 436 -12.81 24.15 13.66
CA PHE A 436 -13.21 22.76 13.60
C PHE A 436 -14.60 22.63 12.97
N ILE A 437 -14.68 21.83 11.90
CA ILE A 437 -15.91 21.49 11.20
C ILE A 437 -16.31 20.09 11.63
N SER A 438 -17.45 19.95 12.31
CA SER A 438 -17.95 18.64 12.74
C SER A 438 -18.51 17.84 11.57
N ASP A 439 -18.69 16.54 11.75
CA ASP A 439 -19.34 15.68 10.74
C ASP A 439 -20.76 16.17 10.39
N PHE A 440 -21.45 16.80 11.35
CA PHE A 440 -22.74 17.45 11.11
C PHE A 440 -22.62 18.66 10.18
N ASP A 441 -21.61 19.50 10.39
CA ASP A 441 -21.37 20.69 9.56
C ASP A 441 -20.89 20.30 8.14
N ARG A 442 -20.11 19.21 8.03
CA ARG A 442 -19.69 18.62 6.74
C ARG A 442 -20.87 18.03 5.96
N PHE A 443 -21.82 17.40 6.66
CA PHE A 443 -23.00 16.81 6.05
C PHE A 443 -23.96 17.87 5.46
N ASN A 444 -23.98 19.07 6.02
CA ASN A 444 -24.91 20.12 5.63
C ASN A 444 -24.29 21.21 4.72
N ASP A 445 -23.16 20.94 4.05
CA ASP A 445 -22.41 21.91 3.23
C ASP A 445 -22.14 23.26 3.94
N GLY A 446 -21.99 23.24 5.27
CA GLY A 446 -21.77 24.44 6.09
C GLY A 446 -23.04 25.18 6.53
N ASP A 447 -24.23 24.65 6.25
CA ASP A 447 -25.48 25.20 6.76
C ASP A 447 -25.73 24.76 8.22
N LYS A 448 -26.20 25.67 9.08
CA LYS A 448 -26.20 25.44 10.54
C LYS A 448 -27.38 24.60 11.05
N LEU A 449 -28.38 24.33 10.21
CA LEU A 449 -29.60 23.64 10.60
C LEU A 449 -30.06 22.72 9.46
N LEU A 450 -30.41 21.48 9.80
CA LEU A 450 -31.15 20.61 8.88
C LEU A 450 -32.48 21.31 8.53
N PRO A 451 -32.88 21.37 7.26
CA PRO A 451 -34.20 21.88 6.91
C PRO A 451 -35.27 21.05 7.64
N PHE A 452 -36.17 21.73 8.36
CA PHE A 452 -37.29 21.08 9.06
C PHE A 452 -38.27 20.37 8.12
N ASP A 453 -38.24 20.71 6.83
CA ASP A 453 -39.06 20.10 5.80
C ASP A 453 -38.39 18.86 5.20
N ILE A 454 -38.34 17.79 5.99
CA ILE A 454 -38.29 16.45 5.39
C ILE A 454 -39.68 16.21 4.83
N ASN A 455 -39.88 16.44 3.53
CA ASN A 455 -41.13 16.11 2.86
C ASN A 455 -41.25 14.58 2.77
N PRO A 456 -42.13 13.93 3.55
CA PRO A 456 -42.17 12.46 3.65
C PRO A 456 -42.67 11.77 2.36
N ASP A 457 -43.10 12.54 1.36
CA ASP A 457 -43.67 12.02 0.11
C ASP A 457 -42.69 12.05 -1.08
N LYS A 458 -41.38 12.26 -0.83
CA LYS A 458 -40.33 12.11 -1.85
C LYS A 458 -39.32 11.03 -1.44
N GLU A 459 -39.69 9.78 -1.70
CA GLU A 459 -38.74 8.69 -1.95
C GLU A 459 -38.74 8.34 -3.44
#